data_AF-A0A329ZLQ7-F1
#
_entry.id   AF-A0A329ZLQ7-F1
#
_cell.length_a   1.000
_cell.length_b   1.000
_cell.length_c   1.000
_cell.angle_alpha   90.00
_cell.angle_beta   90.00
_cell.angle_gamma   90.00
#
_symmetry.space_group_name_H-M   'P 1'
#
loop_
_entity.id
_entity.type
_entity.pdbx_description
1 polymer ?
#
loop_
_entity_poly.entity_id
_entity_poly.type
_entity_poly.pdbx_seq_one_letter_code
_entity_poly.pdbx_strand_id
1 'polypeptide(L)'
;MIQSPRSHKSQSFLREAKYAVFILDQEEKENYFSQHIKKLLEKRKNGNRFTGETSVKQQLLAALSQLGEVKTANIWARKLLVEKSAIDSLRAEIDSALRQENIFGVIEIHLQDAEINSSHIQFVGIKAHRAEEIIAEILLQNRYEDSFLSAIGRDIKPKYEPKDSLQELVQESLEEKNEYTHKNPLSEIKKIKNILTKNLKKIFSNTKLGNSKNKKKRLFSNLSNDEILSLLRRRR
;
A
#
# COMPACT_ATOMS: atom_id res chain seq x y z
N MET A 1 7.67 7.87 11.66
CA MET A 1 7.96 8.80 10.55
C MET A 1 6.87 9.86 10.43
N ILE A 2 7.21 11.13 10.68
CA ILE A 2 6.28 12.27 10.56
C ILE A 2 6.23 12.81 9.14
N GLN A 3 5.01 13.10 8.68
CA GLN A 3 4.70 13.64 7.38
C GLN A 3 3.72 14.81 7.52
N SER A 4 3.62 15.63 6.48
CA SER A 4 2.55 16.61 6.33
C SER A 4 1.16 15.94 6.52
N PRO A 5 0.15 16.69 6.96
CA PRO A 5 -1.21 16.16 7.07
C PRO A 5 -1.67 15.55 5.74
N ARG A 6 -2.34 14.40 5.81
CA ARG A 6 -2.92 13.77 4.62
C ARG A 6 -3.90 14.74 3.96
N SER A 7 -3.85 14.84 2.64
CA SER A 7 -4.82 15.61 1.87
C SER A 7 -6.22 14.97 1.97
N HIS A 8 -7.27 15.79 1.92
CA HIS A 8 -8.65 15.32 1.79
C HIS A 8 -8.89 14.49 0.51
N LYS A 9 -8.03 14.64 -0.51
CA LYS A 9 -8.02 13.83 -1.74
C LYS A 9 -7.16 12.57 -1.63
N SER A 10 -6.45 12.37 -0.50
CA SER A 10 -5.57 11.21 -0.32
C SER A 10 -6.36 9.92 -0.39
N GLN A 11 -5.85 8.93 -1.11
CA GLN A 11 -6.42 7.58 -1.13
C GLN A 11 -6.03 6.75 0.11
N SER A 12 -4.99 7.15 0.84
CA SER A 12 -4.49 6.43 2.02
C SER A 12 -5.17 6.81 3.34
N PHE A 13 -5.74 8.01 3.45
CA PHE A 13 -6.47 8.42 4.66
C PHE A 13 -7.87 7.82 4.66
N LEU A 14 -8.37 7.32 5.79
CA LEU A 14 -9.67 6.63 5.90
C LEU A 14 -9.80 5.43 4.94
N ARG A 15 -8.67 4.83 4.56
CA ARG A 15 -8.65 3.58 3.80
C ARG A 15 -9.16 2.45 4.68
N GLU A 16 -8.70 2.40 5.93
CA GLU A 16 -9.10 1.42 6.94
C GLU A 16 -10.17 1.98 7.90
N ALA A 17 -11.01 2.88 7.40
CA ALA A 17 -12.04 3.57 8.18
C ALA A 17 -12.97 2.62 8.97
N LYS A 18 -13.10 1.36 8.54
CA LYS A 18 -13.88 0.34 9.25
C LYS A 18 -13.32 0.05 10.66
N TYR A 19 -12.00 0.13 10.81
CA TYR A 19 -11.29 -0.19 12.05
C TYR A 19 -10.61 1.03 12.66
N ALA A 20 -10.88 2.22 12.11
CA ALA A 20 -10.32 3.45 12.64
C ALA A 20 -10.82 3.74 14.05
N VAL A 21 -9.98 4.39 14.86
CA VAL A 21 -10.36 4.97 16.14
C VAL A 21 -10.37 6.48 15.97
N PHE A 22 -11.46 7.12 16.38
CA PHE A 22 -11.63 8.57 16.33
C PHE A 22 -11.49 9.12 17.75
N ILE A 23 -10.48 9.95 17.98
CA ILE A 23 -10.20 10.58 19.28
C ILE A 23 -10.34 12.08 19.08
N LEU A 24 -11.43 12.66 19.58
CA LEU A 24 -11.73 14.08 19.47
C LEU A 24 -11.98 14.67 20.85
N ASP A 25 -12.07 15.99 20.90
CA ASP A 25 -12.28 16.77 22.12
C ASP A 25 -13.68 16.56 22.73
N GLN A 26 -14.65 16.08 21.94
CA GLN A 26 -16.04 15.90 22.36
C GLN A 26 -16.62 14.61 21.77
N GLU A 27 -17.31 13.83 22.62
CA GLU A 27 -17.97 12.58 22.22
C GLU A 27 -19.00 12.80 21.10
N GLU A 28 -19.69 13.94 21.09
CA GLU A 28 -20.64 14.31 20.03
C GLU A 28 -19.99 14.35 18.64
N LYS A 29 -18.76 14.87 18.55
CA LYS A 29 -18.00 14.89 17.29
C LYS A 29 -17.58 13.48 16.88
N GLU A 30 -17.15 12.66 17.84
CA GLU A 30 -16.79 11.25 17.57
C GLU A 30 -17.99 10.46 17.05
N ASN A 31 -19.15 10.65 17.68
CA ASN A 31 -20.43 10.06 17.26
C ASN A 31 -20.83 10.54 15.87
N TYR A 32 -20.70 11.84 15.58
CA TYR A 32 -20.95 12.42 14.27
C TYR A 32 -20.10 11.75 13.19
N PHE A 33 -18.78 11.69 13.36
CA PHE A 33 -17.90 11.07 12.37
C PHE A 33 -18.13 9.57 12.25
N SER A 34 -18.35 8.87 13.36
CA SER A 34 -18.65 7.43 13.37
C SER A 34 -19.89 7.10 12.52
N GLN A 35 -20.95 7.90 12.60
CA GLN A 35 -22.14 7.74 11.77
C GLN A 35 -21.87 8.02 10.28
N HIS A 36 -21.10 9.06 9.97
CA HIS A 36 -20.74 9.39 8.59
C HIS A 36 -19.86 8.32 7.95
N ILE A 37 -18.93 7.75 8.72
CA ILE A 37 -18.07 6.65 8.29
C ILE A 37 -18.89 5.39 8.04
N LYS A 38 -19.87 5.06 8.88
CA LYS A 38 -20.79 3.93 8.62
C LYS A 38 -21.49 4.08 7.27
N LYS A 39 -22.09 5.26 7.00
CA LYS A 39 -22.75 5.56 5.71
C LYS A 39 -21.79 5.46 4.53
N LEU A 40 -20.55 5.95 4.70
CA LEU A 40 -19.50 5.88 3.68
C LEU A 40 -19.13 4.42 3.36
N LEU A 41 -18.96 3.58 4.39
CA LEU A 41 -18.65 2.16 4.23
C LEU A 41 -19.79 1.38 3.57
N GLU A 42 -21.04 1.68 3.90
CA GLU A 42 -22.21 1.10 3.23
C GLU A 42 -22.24 1.45 1.73
N LYS A 43 -22.01 2.72 1.39
CA LYS A 43 -21.92 3.15 -0.01
C LYS A 43 -20.77 2.47 -0.76
N ARG A 44 -19.60 2.29 -0.13
CA ARG A 44 -18.47 1.52 -0.71
C ARG A 44 -18.86 0.08 -1.00
N LYS A 45 -19.52 -0.61 -0.05
CA LYS A 45 -19.99 -1.99 -0.22
C LYS A 45 -20.99 -2.12 -1.38
N ASN A 46 -21.83 -1.11 -1.58
CA ASN A 46 -22.81 -1.07 -2.66
C ASN A 46 -22.22 -0.64 -4.02
N GLY A 47 -20.89 -0.50 -4.14
CA GLY A 47 -20.22 -0.13 -5.38
C GLY A 47 -20.45 1.32 -5.83
N ASN A 48 -20.92 2.20 -4.92
CA ASN A 48 -21.21 3.58 -5.27
C ASN A 48 -19.90 4.38 -5.48
N ARG A 49 -19.78 5.02 -6.65
CA ARG A 49 -18.64 5.90 -6.98
C ARG A 49 -18.60 7.17 -6.12
N PHE A 50 -19.74 7.64 -5.63
CA PHE A 50 -19.89 8.85 -4.82
C PHE A 50 -20.21 8.51 -3.37
N THR A 51 -19.17 8.16 -2.62
CA THR A 51 -19.28 7.75 -1.21
C THR A 51 -19.44 8.94 -0.25
N GLY A 52 -19.05 10.15 -0.67
CA GLY A 52 -18.96 11.34 0.19
C GLY A 52 -17.65 11.41 0.99
N GLU A 53 -16.71 10.49 0.72
CA GLU A 53 -15.46 10.36 1.45
C GLU A 53 -14.61 11.63 1.51
N THR A 54 -14.46 12.34 0.39
CA THR A 54 -13.72 13.59 0.33
C THR A 54 -14.28 14.64 1.31
N SER A 55 -15.61 14.71 1.43
CA SER A 55 -16.27 15.65 2.33
C SER A 55 -16.05 15.27 3.79
N VAL A 56 -16.17 13.99 4.14
CA VAL A 56 -15.89 13.50 5.50
C VAL A 56 -14.44 13.77 5.89
N LYS A 57 -13.47 13.50 5.00
CA LYS A 57 -12.05 13.81 5.22
C LYS A 57 -11.82 15.30 5.46
N GLN A 58 -12.43 16.15 4.63
CA GLN A 58 -12.28 17.60 4.75
C GLN A 58 -12.83 18.11 6.09
N GLN A 59 -14.03 17.67 6.49
CA GLN A 59 -14.64 18.05 7.76
C GLN A 59 -13.81 17.56 8.96
N LEU A 60 -13.28 16.34 8.89
CA LEU A 60 -12.47 15.75 9.95
C LEU A 60 -11.13 16.49 10.12
N LEU A 61 -10.43 16.76 9.02
CA LEU A 61 -9.20 17.54 9.04
C LEU A 61 -9.44 18.97 9.53
N ALA A 62 -10.57 19.58 9.14
CA ALA A 62 -10.94 20.90 9.63
C ALA A 62 -11.19 20.88 11.15
N ALA A 63 -11.95 19.91 11.65
CA ALA A 63 -12.19 19.74 13.09
C ALA A 63 -10.88 19.54 13.87
N LEU A 64 -9.96 18.71 13.37
CA LEU A 64 -8.65 18.51 14.00
C LEU A 64 -7.78 19.76 13.95
N SER A 65 -7.84 20.53 12.86
CA SER A 65 -7.06 21.77 12.71
C SER A 65 -7.49 22.89 13.66
N GLN A 66 -8.74 22.86 14.13
CA GLN A 66 -9.22 23.77 15.18
C GLN A 66 -8.59 23.45 16.55
N LEU A 67 -8.12 22.22 16.75
CA LEU A 67 -7.50 21.75 18.00
C LEU A 67 -5.97 21.89 17.99
N GLY A 68 -5.35 22.06 16.81
CA GLY A 68 -3.91 22.24 16.69
C GLY A 68 -3.36 21.90 15.30
N GLU A 69 -2.03 21.93 15.17
CA GLU A 69 -1.35 21.58 13.93
C GLU A 69 -1.52 20.08 13.61
N VAL A 70 -2.21 19.78 12.51
CA VAL A 70 -2.45 18.41 12.06
C VAL A 70 -1.25 17.89 11.29
N LYS A 71 -0.74 16.72 11.66
CA LYS A 71 0.31 15.98 10.95
C LYS A 71 -0.05 14.51 10.85
N THR A 72 0.70 13.79 10.02
CA THR A 72 0.56 12.34 9.89
C THR A 72 1.79 11.67 10.49
N ALA A 73 1.60 10.62 11.28
CA ALA A 73 2.67 9.74 11.72
C ALA A 73 2.41 8.32 11.21
N ASN A 74 3.43 7.68 10.64
CA ASN A 74 3.41 6.26 10.35
C ASN A 74 4.38 5.55 11.29
N ILE A 75 3.88 4.51 11.98
CA ILE A 75 4.61 3.73 12.98
C ILE A 75 4.58 2.26 12.58
N TRP A 76 5.75 1.63 12.45
CA TRP A 76 5.89 0.22 12.10
C TRP A 76 5.40 -0.69 13.23
N ALA A 77 4.68 -1.75 12.85
CA ALA A 77 4.19 -2.78 13.75
C ALA A 77 4.34 -4.15 13.09
N ARG A 78 5.56 -4.53 12.71
CA ARG A 78 5.83 -5.68 11.82
C ARG A 78 5.44 -7.03 12.39
N LYS A 79 5.31 -7.14 13.71
CA LYS A 79 4.94 -8.37 14.43
C LYS A 79 3.51 -8.31 14.96
N LEU A 80 2.69 -7.40 14.45
CA LEU A 80 1.30 -7.25 14.87
C LEU A 80 0.52 -8.55 14.67
N LEU A 81 -0.17 -8.98 15.71
CA LEU A 81 -1.08 -10.12 15.64
C LEU A 81 -2.38 -9.72 14.92
N VAL A 82 -2.82 -10.55 13.99
CA VAL A 82 -4.00 -10.29 13.14
C VAL A 82 -5.32 -10.72 13.83
N GLU A 83 -5.23 -11.28 15.04
CA GLU A 83 -6.39 -11.69 15.82
C GLU A 83 -7.22 -10.49 16.24
N LYS A 84 -8.54 -10.58 16.07
CA LYS A 84 -9.46 -9.48 16.35
C LYS A 84 -9.33 -8.96 17.80
N SER A 85 -9.23 -9.87 18.77
CA SER A 85 -9.07 -9.52 20.19
C SER A 85 -7.79 -8.72 20.45
N ALA A 86 -6.68 -9.10 19.82
CA ALA A 86 -5.41 -8.38 19.92
C ALA A 86 -5.51 -6.97 19.33
N ILE A 87 -6.12 -6.85 18.13
CA ILE A 87 -6.35 -5.56 17.47
C ILE A 87 -7.25 -4.65 18.32
N ASP A 88 -8.36 -5.18 18.84
CA ASP A 88 -9.30 -4.40 19.66
C ASP A 88 -8.66 -3.96 20.98
N SER A 89 -7.82 -4.81 21.59
CA SER A 89 -7.07 -4.46 22.82
C SER A 89 -6.04 -3.36 22.55
N LEU A 90 -5.26 -3.49 21.48
CA LEU A 90 -4.28 -2.48 21.07
C LEU A 90 -4.95 -1.12 20.78
N ARG A 91 -6.12 -1.13 20.13
CA ARG A 91 -6.89 0.09 19.86
C ARG A 91 -7.31 0.78 21.14
N ALA A 92 -7.82 0.03 22.12
CA ALA A 92 -8.24 0.57 23.41
C ALA A 92 -7.05 1.13 24.21
N GLU A 93 -5.91 0.46 24.17
CA GLU A 93 -4.68 0.91 24.84
C GLU A 93 -4.17 2.22 24.25
N ILE A 94 -4.09 2.31 22.91
CA ILE A 94 -3.67 3.55 22.23
C ILE A 94 -4.68 4.67 22.49
N ASP A 95 -5.99 4.40 22.40
CA ASP A 95 -7.02 5.41 22.66
C ASP A 95 -6.87 6.03 24.06
N SER A 96 -6.76 5.17 25.07
CA SER A 96 -6.58 5.58 26.47
C SER A 96 -5.32 6.43 26.64
N ALA A 97 -4.17 5.97 26.13
CA ALA A 97 -2.90 6.66 26.28
C ALA A 97 -2.89 8.04 25.60
N LEU A 98 -3.46 8.15 24.39
CA LEU A 98 -3.52 9.43 23.68
C LEU A 98 -4.49 10.42 24.35
N ARG A 99 -5.62 9.94 24.89
CA ARG A 99 -6.57 10.79 25.64
C ARG A 99 -5.95 11.36 26.91
N GLN A 100 -5.17 10.56 27.66
CA GLN A 100 -4.48 11.03 28.86
C GLN A 100 -3.52 12.20 28.58
N GLU A 101 -2.96 12.26 27.37
CA GLU A 101 -2.03 13.30 26.91
C GLU A 101 -2.71 14.44 26.12
N ASN A 102 -4.05 14.44 26.05
CA ASN A 102 -4.85 15.37 25.24
C ASN A 102 -4.33 15.43 23.79
N ILE A 103 -4.20 14.26 23.16
CA ILE A 103 -3.80 14.08 21.76
C ILE A 103 -5.02 13.61 20.97
N PHE A 104 -5.45 14.43 20.02
CA PHE A 104 -6.63 14.18 19.21
C PHE A 104 -6.26 13.82 17.77
N GLY A 105 -6.95 12.84 17.20
CA GLY A 105 -6.63 12.33 15.88
C GLY A 105 -7.42 11.09 15.50
N VAL A 106 -7.04 10.53 14.36
CA VAL A 106 -7.55 9.28 13.82
C VAL A 106 -6.42 8.27 13.79
N ILE A 107 -6.67 7.08 14.33
CA ILE A 107 -5.73 5.95 14.27
C ILE A 107 -6.28 4.92 13.28
N GLU A 108 -5.47 4.54 12.30
CA GLU A 108 -5.76 3.49 11.33
C GLU A 108 -4.72 2.37 11.46
N ILE A 109 -5.18 1.14 11.71
CA ILE A 109 -4.31 -0.04 11.74
C ILE A 109 -4.33 -0.67 10.35
N HIS A 110 -3.18 -0.69 9.69
CA HIS A 110 -3.00 -1.29 8.38
C HIS A 110 -2.29 -2.64 8.54
N LEU A 111 -3.02 -3.74 8.30
CA LEU A 111 -2.49 -5.10 8.47
C LEU A 111 -1.57 -5.52 7.31
N GLN A 112 -1.84 -5.03 6.10
CA GLN A 112 -1.02 -5.29 4.92
C GLN A 112 -1.22 -4.15 3.93
N ASP A 113 -0.35 -3.15 3.98
CA ASP A 113 -0.40 -2.06 2.99
C ASP A 113 0.22 -2.52 1.67
N ALA A 114 -0.49 -2.36 0.56
CA ALA A 114 0.03 -2.63 -0.76
C ALA A 114 1.21 -1.70 -1.11
N GLU A 115 1.30 -0.52 -0.49
CA GLU A 115 2.37 0.45 -0.75
C GLU A 115 3.67 0.15 0.00
N ILE A 116 3.59 -0.44 1.21
CA ILE A 116 4.76 -0.59 2.08
C ILE A 116 5.06 -2.05 2.47
N ASN A 117 4.14 -2.97 2.12
CA ASN A 117 4.28 -4.40 2.33
C ASN A 117 4.64 -4.78 3.79
N SER A 118 4.13 -4.00 4.74
CA SER A 118 4.35 -4.18 6.17
C SER A 118 3.16 -3.63 6.95
N SER A 119 2.83 -4.31 8.04
CA SER A 119 1.84 -3.82 9.00
C SER A 119 2.37 -2.55 9.67
N HIS A 120 1.50 -1.55 9.78
CA HIS A 120 1.83 -0.26 10.40
C HIS A 120 0.57 0.42 10.93
N ILE A 121 0.77 1.39 11.80
CA ILE A 121 -0.26 2.26 12.33
C ILE A 121 -0.07 3.64 11.70
N GLN A 122 -1.14 4.18 11.12
CA GLN A 122 -1.20 5.54 10.65
C GLN A 122 -1.99 6.38 11.66
N PHE A 123 -1.36 7.41 12.20
CA PHE A 123 -2.01 8.43 13.01
C PHE A 123 -2.13 9.72 12.19
N VAL A 124 -3.32 10.32 12.15
CA VAL A 124 -3.56 11.65 11.55
C VAL A 124 -4.21 12.53 12.59
N GLY A 125 -3.50 13.54 13.09
CA GLY A 125 -3.99 14.33 14.22
C GLY A 125 -3.01 15.37 14.71
N ILE A 126 -3.33 15.96 15.86
CA ILE A 126 -2.49 16.96 16.52
C ILE A 126 -1.34 16.30 17.28
N LYS A 127 -0.27 17.04 17.57
CA LYS A 127 0.88 16.56 18.35
C LYS A 127 1.47 15.24 17.82
N ALA A 128 1.51 15.06 16.49
CA ALA A 128 1.85 13.78 15.88
C ALA A 128 3.21 13.20 16.28
N HIS A 129 4.20 14.04 16.60
CA HIS A 129 5.48 13.58 17.15
C HIS A 129 5.30 12.85 18.50
N ARG A 130 4.53 13.43 19.43
CA ARG A 130 4.25 12.80 20.72
C ARG A 130 3.39 11.55 20.56
N ALA A 131 2.40 11.60 19.65
CA ALA A 131 1.57 10.45 19.32
C ALA A 131 2.41 9.27 18.78
N GLU A 132 3.37 9.55 17.89
CA GLU A 132 4.32 8.57 17.36
C GLU A 132 5.12 7.88 18.46
N GLU A 133 5.63 8.64 19.44
CA GLU A 133 6.39 8.11 20.58
C GLU A 133 5.54 7.19 21.45
N ILE A 134 4.35 7.64 21.86
CA ILE A 134 3.44 6.86 22.71
C ILE A 134 3.01 5.58 22.01
N ILE A 135 2.62 5.66 20.73
CA ILE A 135 2.22 4.48 19.97
C ILE A 135 3.40 3.51 19.84
N ALA A 136 4.60 4.00 19.56
CA ALA A 136 5.79 3.15 19.47
C ALA A 136 6.10 2.44 20.79
N GLU A 137 5.99 3.12 21.93
CA GLU A 137 6.19 2.52 23.25
C GLU A 137 5.19 1.39 23.53
N ILE A 138 3.90 1.61 23.23
CA ILE A 138 2.85 0.59 23.35
C ILE A 138 3.15 -0.63 22.47
N LEU A 139 3.59 -0.41 21.23
CA LEU A 139 3.96 -1.50 20.32
C LEU A 139 5.13 -2.33 20.84
N LEU A 140 6.11 -1.69 21.50
CA LEU A 140 7.23 -2.38 22.13
C LEU A 140 6.80 -3.22 23.33
N GLN A 141 5.97 -2.65 24.21
CA GLN A 141 5.43 -3.35 25.38
C GLN A 141 4.66 -4.62 24.97
N ASN A 142 3.91 -4.54 23.88
CA ASN A 142 3.16 -5.65 23.30
C ASN A 142 4.01 -6.57 22.39
N ARG A 143 5.31 -6.30 22.22
CA ARG A 143 6.25 -7.04 21.35
C ARG A 143 5.84 -7.08 19.87
N TYR A 144 5.11 -6.07 19.41
CA TYR A 144 4.73 -5.89 18.00
C TYR A 144 5.82 -5.23 17.15
N GLU A 145 6.89 -4.74 17.78
CA GLU A 145 8.08 -4.25 17.11
C GLU A 145 9.34 -4.51 17.97
N ASP A 146 10.51 -4.58 17.33
CA ASP A 146 11.77 -4.98 18.00
C ASP A 146 12.40 -3.86 18.83
N SER A 147 12.29 -2.62 18.36
CA SER A 147 12.90 -1.48 19.01
C SER A 147 12.16 -0.19 18.68
N PHE A 148 12.27 0.78 19.58
CA PHE A 148 11.58 2.06 19.47
C PHE A 148 11.97 2.79 18.18
N LEU A 149 13.29 2.88 17.92
CA LEU A 149 13.84 3.47 16.71
C LEU A 149 13.31 2.79 15.45
N SER A 150 13.22 1.46 15.48
CA SER A 150 12.66 0.73 14.36
C SER A 150 11.17 1.00 14.17
N ALA A 151 10.39 1.14 15.23
CA ALA A 151 8.96 1.46 15.16
C ALA A 151 8.72 2.83 14.52
N ILE A 152 9.46 3.85 14.94
CA ILE A 152 9.32 5.20 14.40
C ILE A 152 10.04 5.40 13.05
N GLY A 153 10.78 4.38 12.59
CA GLY A 153 11.51 4.43 11.33
C GLY A 153 12.73 5.36 11.36
N ARG A 154 13.32 5.58 12.53
CA ARG A 154 14.61 6.28 12.69
C ARG A 154 15.72 5.23 12.74
N ASP A 155 16.83 5.48 12.04
CA ASP A 155 18.00 4.59 12.01
C ASP A 155 17.83 3.21 11.35
N ILE A 156 16.83 3.05 10.48
CA ILE A 156 16.81 1.88 9.57
C ILE A 156 17.89 2.12 8.52
N LYS A 157 19.12 1.64 8.77
CA LYS A 157 20.08 1.39 7.68
C LYS A 157 19.36 0.48 6.69
N PRO A 158 19.18 0.89 5.42
CA PRO A 158 18.54 0.02 4.45
C PRO A 158 19.35 -1.29 4.42
N LYS A 159 18.66 -2.43 4.56
CA LYS A 159 19.28 -3.76 4.53
C LYS A 159 20.00 -4.04 3.19
N TYR A 160 19.78 -3.14 2.22
CA TYR A 160 20.47 -3.02 0.97
C TYR A 160 21.01 -1.58 0.91
N GLU A 161 22.27 -1.37 1.26
CA GLU A 161 23.00 -0.26 0.65
C GLU A 161 23.04 -0.59 -0.85
N PRO A 162 22.48 0.24 -1.74
CA PRO A 162 22.80 0.08 -3.15
C PRO A 162 24.31 0.21 -3.23
N LYS A 163 24.99 -0.92 -3.45
CA LYS A 163 26.31 -0.86 -4.04
C LYS A 163 26.12 -0.09 -5.33
N ASP A 164 26.95 0.93 -5.43
CA ASP A 164 27.24 1.67 -6.64
C ASP A 164 26.19 2.75 -6.95
N SER A 165 26.70 3.97 -6.88
CA SER A 165 26.00 5.19 -7.25
C SER A 165 25.28 5.00 -8.58
N LEU A 166 24.08 5.58 -8.73
CA LEU A 166 23.32 5.62 -9.99
C LEU A 166 24.16 6.13 -11.18
N GLN A 167 25.34 6.72 -10.95
CA GLN A 167 26.29 7.13 -11.95
C GLN A 167 27.05 5.97 -12.60
N GLU A 168 27.40 4.89 -11.87
CA GLU A 168 28.09 3.72 -12.44
C GLU A 168 27.17 2.84 -13.30
N LEU A 169 25.91 2.65 -12.87
CA LEU A 169 24.89 1.96 -13.67
C LEU A 169 24.49 2.73 -14.95
N VAL A 170 24.57 4.06 -14.91
CA VAL A 170 24.34 4.90 -16.10
C VAL A 170 25.54 4.83 -17.04
N GLN A 171 26.77 4.79 -16.52
CA GLN A 171 27.99 4.65 -17.30
C GLN A 171 28.06 3.28 -18.01
N GLU A 172 27.77 2.17 -17.31
CA GLU A 172 27.71 0.83 -17.91
C GLU A 172 26.61 0.74 -18.99
N SER A 173 25.45 1.38 -18.77
CA SER A 173 24.36 1.40 -19.76
C SER A 173 24.64 2.28 -20.98
N LEU A 174 25.58 3.22 -20.88
CA LEU A 174 26.02 4.08 -21.98
C LEU A 174 27.19 3.43 -22.75
N GLU A 175 28.06 2.70 -22.07
CA GLU A 175 29.12 1.90 -22.67
C GLU A 175 28.54 0.69 -23.42
N GLU A 176 27.55 -0.02 -22.87
CA GLU A 176 26.84 -1.11 -23.57
C GLU A 176 26.00 -0.59 -24.76
N LYS A 177 25.53 0.66 -24.75
CA LYS A 177 24.76 1.23 -25.87
C LYS A 177 25.61 1.61 -27.07
N ASN A 178 26.90 1.86 -26.88
CA ASN A 178 27.81 2.22 -27.98
C ASN A 178 28.34 0.99 -28.74
N GLU A 179 28.18 -0.23 -28.20
CA GLU A 179 28.61 -1.46 -28.87
C GLU A 179 27.50 -2.13 -29.71
N TYR A 180 26.24 -1.71 -29.54
CA TYR A 180 25.07 -2.29 -30.24
C TYR A 180 24.53 -1.47 -31.42
N THR A 181 25.26 -0.48 -31.92
CA THR A 181 24.99 0.08 -33.25
C THR A 181 25.61 -0.81 -34.33
N HIS A 182 24.99 -1.96 -34.60
CA HIS A 182 24.90 -2.64 -35.91
C HIS A 182 24.44 -4.10 -35.73
N LYS A 183 23.14 -4.33 -35.55
CA LYS A 183 22.46 -5.55 -36.02
C LYS A 183 20.95 -5.36 -36.04
N ASN A 184 20.35 -5.71 -37.17
CA ASN A 184 18.96 -5.43 -37.55
C ASN A 184 17.95 -6.07 -36.56
N PRO A 185 17.13 -5.29 -35.82
CA PRO A 185 16.25 -5.76 -34.74
C PRO A 185 15.13 -6.71 -35.21
N LEU A 186 14.84 -6.73 -36.52
CA LEU A 186 13.86 -7.65 -37.13
C LEU A 186 14.30 -9.12 -37.10
N SER A 187 15.61 -9.40 -37.03
CA SER A 187 16.15 -10.76 -37.05
C SER A 187 16.07 -11.46 -35.69
N GLU A 188 16.24 -10.72 -34.59
CA GLU A 188 16.14 -11.24 -33.22
C GLU A 188 14.68 -11.46 -32.81
N ILE A 189 13.78 -10.55 -33.17
CA ILE A 189 12.34 -10.75 -32.95
C ILE A 189 11.86 -12.02 -33.67
N LYS A 190 12.39 -12.33 -34.86
CA LYS A 190 12.06 -13.55 -35.61
C LYS A 190 12.62 -14.81 -34.95
N LYS A 191 13.84 -14.73 -34.36
CA LYS A 191 14.43 -15.84 -33.58
C LYS A 191 13.66 -16.11 -32.30
N ILE A 192 13.29 -15.06 -31.55
CA ILE A 192 12.50 -15.16 -30.32
C ILE A 192 11.11 -15.76 -30.61
N LYS A 193 10.46 -15.31 -31.69
CA LYS A 193 9.16 -15.86 -32.14
C LYS A 193 9.26 -17.34 -32.51
N ASN A 194 10.36 -17.77 -33.13
CA ASN A 194 10.60 -19.18 -33.46
C ASN A 194 10.88 -20.04 -32.22
N ILE A 195 11.60 -19.52 -31.22
CA ILE A 195 11.87 -20.23 -29.96
C ILE A 195 10.56 -20.42 -29.17
N LEU A 196 9.75 -19.37 -29.06
CA LEU A 196 8.47 -19.40 -28.36
C LEU A 196 7.47 -20.36 -29.03
N THR A 197 7.37 -20.34 -30.36
CA THR A 197 6.49 -21.26 -31.10
C THR A 197 6.94 -22.72 -31.01
N LYS A 198 8.25 -22.98 -30.94
CA LYS A 198 8.80 -24.34 -30.74
C LYS A 198 8.51 -24.87 -29.34
N ASN A 199 8.67 -24.04 -28.30
CA ASN A 199 8.38 -24.41 -26.92
C ASN A 199 6.88 -24.61 -26.67
N LEU A 200 6.02 -23.76 -27.25
CA LEU A 200 4.57 -23.93 -27.16
C LEU A 200 4.09 -25.21 -27.86
N LYS A 201 4.60 -25.53 -29.05
CA LYS A 201 4.28 -26.81 -29.73
C LYS A 201 4.66 -28.02 -28.88
N LYS A 202 5.78 -27.95 -28.15
CA LYS A 202 6.26 -29.01 -27.26
C LYS A 202 5.38 -29.17 -26.01
N ILE A 203 4.83 -28.07 -25.48
CA ILE A 203 3.88 -28.08 -24.37
C ILE A 203 2.53 -28.68 -24.83
N PHE A 204 2.06 -28.30 -26.02
CA PHE A 204 0.78 -28.76 -26.55
C PHE A 204 0.81 -30.19 -27.13
N SER A 205 1.98 -30.73 -27.48
CA SER A 205 2.13 -32.16 -27.83
C SER A 205 2.09 -33.08 -26.61
N ASN A 206 2.41 -32.56 -25.41
CA ASN A 206 2.40 -33.33 -24.16
C ASN A 206 1.06 -33.30 -23.42
N THR A 207 0.16 -32.37 -23.76
CA THR A 207 -1.21 -32.37 -23.26
C THR A 207 -2.10 -33.20 -24.18
N LYS A 208 -2.48 -34.41 -23.74
CA LYS A 208 -3.62 -35.17 -24.31
C LYS A 208 -4.93 -34.43 -24.02
N LEU A 209 -5.18 -33.35 -24.75
CA LEU A 209 -6.50 -32.69 -24.82
C LEU A 209 -7.00 -32.84 -26.26
N GLY A 210 -8.06 -33.64 -26.35
CA GLY A 210 -8.62 -34.19 -27.57
C GLY A 210 -8.92 -33.18 -28.67
N ASN A 211 -8.70 -33.66 -29.90
CA ASN A 211 -9.41 -33.35 -31.13
C ASN A 211 -10.18 -32.02 -31.20
N SER A 212 -9.48 -30.96 -31.60
CA SER A 212 -10.06 -29.96 -32.51
C SER A 212 -8.96 -29.21 -33.25
N LYS A 213 -8.44 -29.84 -34.31
CA LYS A 213 -7.34 -29.29 -35.14
C LYS A 213 -7.75 -27.99 -35.88
N ASN A 214 -9.04 -27.71 -36.03
CA ASN A 214 -9.54 -26.56 -36.80
C ASN A 214 -9.84 -25.30 -35.96
N LYS A 215 -9.96 -25.39 -34.62
CA LYS A 215 -10.11 -24.21 -33.74
C LYS A 215 -8.78 -23.57 -33.33
N LYS A 216 -7.67 -24.34 -33.32
CA LYS A 216 -6.35 -23.88 -32.87
C LYS A 216 -5.62 -22.96 -33.87
N LYS A 217 -5.90 -23.06 -35.17
CA LYS A 217 -5.22 -22.25 -36.20
C LYS A 217 -5.71 -20.80 -36.27
N ARG A 218 -6.95 -20.53 -35.83
CA ARG A 218 -7.56 -19.19 -35.83
C ARG A 218 -7.22 -18.33 -34.61
N LEU A 219 -6.79 -18.92 -33.51
CA LEU A 219 -6.49 -18.18 -32.27
C LEU A 219 -5.15 -17.43 -32.31
N PHE A 220 -4.23 -17.79 -33.21
CA PHE A 220 -2.86 -17.26 -33.19
C PHE A 220 -2.46 -16.44 -34.43
N SER A 221 -3.28 -16.40 -35.48
CA SER A 221 -3.01 -15.52 -36.63
C SER A 221 -3.52 -14.09 -36.42
N ASN A 222 -4.39 -13.87 -35.42
CA ASN A 222 -5.14 -12.62 -35.26
C ASN A 222 -4.85 -11.88 -33.95
N LEU A 223 -3.94 -12.39 -33.12
CA LEU A 223 -3.56 -11.69 -31.88
C LEU A 223 -2.48 -10.66 -32.20
N SER A 224 -2.79 -9.40 -31.90
CA SER A 224 -1.86 -8.28 -31.96
C SER A 224 -0.77 -8.41 -30.87
N ASN A 225 0.37 -7.74 -31.07
CA ASN A 225 1.48 -7.79 -30.12
C ASN A 225 1.07 -7.31 -28.71
N ASP A 226 0.09 -6.40 -28.63
CA ASP A 226 -0.42 -5.86 -27.36
C ASP A 226 -1.26 -6.88 -26.58
N GLU A 227 -2.04 -7.71 -27.28
CA GLU A 227 -2.84 -8.76 -26.63
C GLU A 227 -1.95 -9.84 -26.02
N ILE A 228 -0.81 -10.15 -26.64
CA ILE A 228 0.19 -11.09 -26.12
C ILE A 228 0.85 -10.54 -24.84
N LEU A 229 1.17 -9.24 -24.81
CA LEU A 229 1.74 -8.58 -23.63
C LEU A 229 0.73 -8.51 -22.47
N SER A 230 -0.56 -8.37 -22.75
CA SER A 230 -1.62 -8.33 -21.73
C SER A 230 -1.79 -9.67 -20.99
N LEU A 231 -1.61 -10.80 -21.69
CA LEU A 231 -1.71 -12.14 -21.11
C LEU A 231 -0.54 -12.46 -20.17
N LEU A 232 0.63 -11.85 -20.42
CA LEU A 232 1.80 -11.99 -19.56
C LEU A 232 1.67 -11.21 -18.24
N ARG A 233 0.92 -10.10 -18.23
CA ARG A 233 0.67 -9.30 -17.01
C ARG A 233 -0.35 -9.92 -16.06
N ARG A 234 -1.20 -10.84 -16.51
CA ARG A 234 -2.24 -11.50 -15.69
C ARG A 234 -1.77 -12.74 -14.90
N ARG A 235 -0.46 -13.05 -14.91
CA ARG A 235 0.12 -14.17 -14.16
C ARG A 235 1.13 -13.75 -13.08
N ARG A 236 1.08 -12.49 -12.66
CA ARG A 236 1.74 -12.03 -11.43
C ARG A 236 0.71 -11.67 -10.39
#